data_AF-A0A967WJP2-F1
#
_entry.id   AF-A0A967WJP2-F1
#
_cell.length_a   1.000
_cell.length_b   1.000
_cell.length_c   1.000
_cell.angle_alpha   90.00
_cell.angle_beta   90.00
_cell.angle_gamma   90.00
#
_symmetry.space_group_name_H-M   'P 1'
#
loop_
_entity.id
_entity.type
_entity.pdbx_description
1 polymer ?
#
loop_
_entity_poly.entity_id
_entity_poly.type
_entity_poly.pdbx_seq_one_letter_code
_entity_poly.pdbx_strand_id
1 'polypeptide(L)'
;GSLRRWLRIKRQGYDDIPPVGGVRFGGLRRVTPISQRFGYDRGRPIDRYYIEGFLAQHANDVRGRVLEIGDDSYTRQFGGNRVTTRDV
;
A
#
# COMPACT_ATOMS: atom_id res chain seq x y z
N GLY A 1 12.62 7.04 11.48
CA GLY A 1 13.65 7.00 10.42
C GLY A 1 13.49 5.76 9.55
N SER A 2 13.54 5.94 8.23
CA SER A 2 13.32 4.95 7.16
C SER A 2 13.96 3.57 7.41
N LEU A 3 15.20 3.55 7.95
CA LEU A 3 15.99 2.33 8.16
C LEU A 3 15.39 1.35 9.19
N ARG A 4 14.82 1.86 10.30
CA ARG A 4 14.21 1.01 11.35
C ARG A 4 12.86 0.42 10.90
N ARG A 5 12.17 1.08 9.96
CA ARG A 5 10.92 0.57 9.36
C ARG A 5 11.21 -0.55 8.36
N TRP A 6 12.27 -0.40 7.56
CA TRP A 6 12.72 -1.38 6.57
C TRP A 6 13.18 -2.71 7.22
N LEU A 7 13.97 -2.66 8.29
CA LEU A 7 14.44 -3.87 8.99
C LEU A 7 13.29 -4.69 9.60
N ARG A 8 12.24 -4.04 10.09
CA ARG A 8 11.04 -4.70 10.67
C ARG A 8 10.15 -5.34 9.59
N ILE A 9 10.06 -4.73 8.41
CA ILE A 9 9.35 -5.28 7.25
C ILE A 9 10.05 -6.57 6.77
N LYS A 10 11.38 -6.53 6.62
CA LYS A 10 12.20 -7.70 6.24
C LYS A 10 12.04 -8.90 7.18
N ARG A 11 11.92 -8.66 8.49
CA ARG A 11 11.82 -9.74 9.48
C ARG A 11 10.44 -10.39 9.55
N GLN A 12 9.36 -9.64 9.34
CA GLN A 12 7.99 -10.17 9.42
C GLN A 12 7.45 -10.74 8.10
N GLY A 13 7.83 -10.17 6.95
CA GLY A 13 7.31 -10.65 5.67
C GLY A 13 7.85 -12.01 5.21
N TYR A 14 9.01 -12.41 5.72
CA TYR A 14 9.60 -13.72 5.42
C TYR A 14 8.94 -14.86 6.20
N ASP A 15 8.39 -14.60 7.40
CA ASP A 15 7.71 -15.63 8.19
C ASP A 15 6.39 -16.07 7.52
N ASP A 16 5.78 -15.20 6.70
CA ASP A 16 4.47 -15.45 6.07
C ASP A 16 4.57 -15.99 4.62
N ILE A 17 5.77 -16.22 4.08
CA ILE A 17 5.94 -16.79 2.73
C ILE A 17 6.32 -18.26 2.86
N PRO A 18 5.43 -19.21 2.50
CA PRO A 18 5.78 -20.63 2.52
C PRO A 18 6.85 -20.92 1.45
N PRO A 19 7.77 -21.85 1.71
CA PRO A 19 8.72 -22.30 0.69
C PRO A 19 7.98 -22.91 -0.51
N VAL A 20 8.60 -22.89 -1.69
CA VAL A 20 8.05 -23.53 -2.90
C VAL A 20 7.76 -25.01 -2.62
N GLY A 21 6.54 -25.46 -2.90
CA GLY A 21 6.07 -26.83 -2.58
C GLY A 21 5.64 -27.04 -1.12
N GLY A 22 5.84 -26.06 -0.23
CA GLY A 22 5.47 -26.10 1.19
C GLY A 22 4.09 -25.55 1.52
N VAL A 23 3.23 -25.33 0.50
CA VAL A 23 1.89 -24.80 0.70
C VAL A 23 1.02 -25.84 1.41
N ARG A 24 0.69 -25.58 2.68
CA ARG A 24 -0.32 -26.36 3.42
C ARG A 24 -1.70 -25.77 3.09
N PHE A 25 -2.42 -26.36 2.14
CA PHE A 25 -3.74 -25.90 1.72
C PHE A 25 -4.77 -25.80 2.87
N GLY A 26 -4.60 -26.58 3.95
CA GLY A 26 -5.40 -26.43 5.19
C GLY A 26 -5.31 -25.04 5.83
N GLY A 27 -4.21 -24.30 5.61
CA GLY A 27 -4.05 -22.90 6.02
C GLY A 27 -4.94 -21.90 5.26
N LEU A 28 -5.61 -22.34 4.18
CA LEU A 28 -6.62 -21.53 3.48
C LEU A 28 -7.99 -21.57 4.18
N ARG A 29 -8.20 -22.44 5.18
CA ARG A 29 -9.43 -22.47 6.00
C ARG A 29 -9.48 -21.37 7.07
N ARG A 30 -8.44 -20.55 7.20
CA ARG A 30 -8.41 -19.48 8.18
C ARG A 30 -9.30 -18.32 7.75
N VAL A 31 -9.93 -17.68 8.73
CA VAL A 31 -10.76 -16.48 8.52
C VAL A 31 -9.98 -15.17 8.69
N THR A 32 -8.72 -15.25 9.11
CA THR A 32 -7.83 -14.10 9.22
C THR A 32 -7.11 -13.85 7.88
N PRO A 33 -6.69 -12.62 7.53
CA PRO A 33 -5.97 -12.32 6.28
C PRO A 33 -4.48 -12.69 6.35
N ILE A 34 -3.83 -13.05 5.23
CA ILE A 34 -2.43 -13.58 5.23
C ILE A 34 -1.49 -12.51 5.79
N SER A 35 -1.79 -11.26 5.47
CA SER A 35 -1.18 -10.08 6.06
C SER A 35 -2.24 -9.00 6.23
N GLN A 36 -2.15 -8.24 7.32
CA GLN A 36 -2.94 -7.03 7.56
C GLN A 36 -2.19 -5.76 7.13
N ARG A 37 -1.04 -5.91 6.46
CA ARG A 37 -0.16 -4.80 6.07
C ARG A 37 -0.24 -4.48 4.58
N PHE A 38 -1.32 -4.89 3.92
CA PHE A 38 -1.56 -4.61 2.50
C PHE A 38 -0.37 -4.98 1.61
N GLY A 39 0.32 -6.08 1.93
CA GLY A 39 1.46 -6.57 1.16
C GLY A 39 2.79 -5.81 1.36
N TYR A 40 2.83 -4.72 2.13
CA TYR A 40 4.07 -3.97 2.42
C TYR A 40 5.13 -4.80 3.15
N ASP A 41 4.71 -5.84 3.86
CA ASP A 41 5.59 -6.84 4.45
C ASP A 41 6.40 -7.63 3.40
N ARG A 42 5.90 -7.73 2.15
CA ARG A 42 6.53 -8.50 1.05
C ARG A 42 7.19 -7.62 -0.02
N GLY A 43 7.33 -6.32 0.23
CA GLY A 43 7.84 -5.35 -0.74
C GLY A 43 6.77 -4.34 -1.16
N ARG A 44 6.98 -3.64 -2.28
CA ARG A 44 5.96 -2.71 -2.81
C ARG A 44 4.90 -3.53 -3.55
N PRO A 45 3.62 -3.45 -3.14
CA PRO A 45 2.52 -4.06 -3.89
C PRO A 45 2.49 -3.56 -5.36
N ILE A 46 2.25 -4.46 -6.32
CA ILE A 46 2.36 -4.14 -7.76
C ILE A 46 1.29 -3.16 -8.26
N ASP A 47 0.09 -3.21 -7.67
CA ASP A 47 -0.98 -2.23 -7.88
C ASP A 47 -0.48 -0.80 -7.64
N ARG A 48 0.36 -0.58 -6.62
CA ARG A 48 0.93 0.75 -6.32
C ARG A 48 1.78 1.30 -7.46
N TYR A 49 2.51 0.44 -8.21
CA TYR A 49 3.27 0.89 -9.38
C TYR A 49 2.36 1.51 -10.45
N TYR A 50 1.22 0.87 -10.72
CA TYR A 50 0.27 1.36 -11.72
C TYR A 50 -0.58 2.53 -11.23
N ILE A 51 -1.06 2.47 -9.99
CA ILE A 51 -1.85 3.55 -9.36
C ILE A 51 -1.01 4.83 -9.29
N GLU A 52 0.23 4.74 -8.79
CA GLU A 52 1.11 5.92 -8.68
C GLU A 52 1.48 6.47 -10.06
N GLY A 53 1.68 5.61 -11.06
CA GLY A 53 1.92 6.03 -12.44
C GLY A 53 0.74 6.81 -13.03
N PHE A 54 -0.48 6.29 -12.86
CA PHE A 54 -1.71 6.96 -13.33
C PHE A 54 -1.90 8.31 -12.63
N LEU A 55 -1.80 8.35 -11.30
CA LEU A 55 -1.98 9.58 -10.52
C LEU A 55 -0.89 10.61 -10.83
N ALA A 56 0.34 10.18 -11.11
CA ALA A 56 1.40 11.07 -11.56
C ALA A 56 1.09 11.69 -12.92
N GLN A 57 0.61 10.89 -13.88
CA GLN A 57 0.23 11.35 -15.21
C GLN A 57 -0.92 12.35 -15.17
N HIS A 58 -1.85 12.18 -14.22
CA HIS A 58 -3.05 13.00 -14.04
C HIS A 58 -2.97 13.95 -12.84
N ALA A 59 -1.77 14.30 -12.36
CA ALA A 59 -1.60 15.08 -11.13
C ALA A 59 -2.24 16.49 -11.19
N ASN A 60 -2.43 17.04 -12.39
CA ASN A 60 -3.11 18.32 -12.60
C ASN A 60 -4.64 18.25 -12.38
N ASP A 61 -5.21 17.05 -12.45
CA ASP A 61 -6.64 16.81 -12.22
C ASP A 61 -6.96 16.71 -10.72
N VAL A 62 -5.95 16.44 -9.88
CA VAL A 62 -6.08 16.38 -8.41
C VAL A 62 -6.02 17.80 -7.83
N ARG A 63 -7.17 18.48 -7.74
CA ARG A 63 -7.27 19.88 -7.31
C ARG A 63 -8.64 20.23 -6.72
N GLY A 64 -8.72 21.35 -6.01
CA GLY A 64 -9.97 21.80 -5.36
C GLY A 64 -10.31 20.95 -4.14
N ARG A 65 -11.56 20.49 -4.04
CA ARG A 65 -12.02 19.60 -2.97
C ARG A 65 -11.88 18.15 -3.41
N VAL A 66 -11.03 17.39 -2.73
CA VAL A 66 -10.70 16.00 -3.09
C VAL A 66 -11.09 15.08 -1.95
N LEU A 67 -11.81 14.00 -2.28
CA LEU A 67 -12.08 12.87 -1.38
C LEU A 67 -11.20 11.69 -1.77
N GLU A 68 -10.48 11.15 -0.80
CA GLU A 68 -9.73 9.90 -0.94
C GLU A 68 -10.24 8.90 0.09
N ILE A 69 -10.52 7.68 -0.34
CA ILE A 69 -11.11 6.66 0.54
C ILE A 69 -10.00 5.96 1.31
N GLY A 70 -10.07 6.02 2.64
CA GLY A 70 -9.21 5.28 3.56
C GLY A 70 -8.09 6.11 4.19
N ASP A 71 -7.47 7.01 3.44
CA ASP A 71 -6.55 8.05 3.94
C ASP A 71 -6.43 9.21 2.93
N ASP A 72 -5.53 10.18 3.16
CA ASP A 72 -5.30 11.33 2.26
C ASP A 72 -3.89 11.37 1.63
N SER A 73 -3.21 10.22 1.58
CA SER A 73 -1.81 10.11 1.19
C SER A 73 -1.57 10.45 -0.27
N TYR A 74 -2.41 9.97 -1.18
CA TYR A 74 -2.29 10.28 -2.60
C TYR A 74 -2.71 11.70 -2.93
N THR A 75 -3.73 12.20 -2.24
CA THR A 75 -4.18 13.58 -2.35
C THR A 75 -3.06 14.55 -1.98
N ARG A 76 -2.33 14.28 -0.89
CA ARG A 76 -1.14 15.07 -0.51
C ARG A 76 -0.03 14.95 -1.55
N GLN A 77 0.26 13.73 -2.01
CA GLN A 77 1.39 13.46 -2.89
C GLN A 77 1.22 14.06 -4.29
N PHE A 78 0.04 13.91 -4.90
CA PHE A 78 -0.20 14.30 -6.29
C PHE A 78 -0.93 15.64 -6.44
N GLY A 79 -1.75 16.02 -5.46
CA GLY A 79 -2.49 17.28 -5.47
C GLY A 79 -1.69 18.49 -4.99
N GLY A 80 -0.86 18.32 -3.95
CA GLY A 80 -0.05 19.40 -3.37
C GLY A 80 -0.86 20.67 -3.09
N ASN A 81 -0.34 21.84 -3.47
CA ASN A 81 -0.98 23.15 -3.24
C ASN A 81 -2.23 23.41 -4.10
N ARG A 82 -2.56 22.52 -5.05
CA ARG A 82 -3.78 22.66 -5.89
C ARG A 82 -5.05 22.24 -5.14
N VAL A 83 -4.90 21.52 -4.04
CA VAL A 83 -6.00 21.01 -3.23
C VAL A 83 -6.35 22.03 -2.15
N THR A 84 -7.60 22.49 -2.15
CA THR A 84 -8.15 23.45 -1.18
C THR A 84 -8.82 22.76 0.01
N THR A 85 -9.33 21.54 -0.18
CA THR A 85 -9.98 20.75 0.88
C THR A 85 -9.75 19.26 0.63
N ARG A 86 -9.55 18.52 1.72
CA ARG A 86 -9.25 17.07 1.70
C ARG A 86 -10.25 16.38 2.61
N ASP A 87 -11.11 15.57 2.01
CA ASP A 87 -12.06 14.72 2.71
C ASP A 87 -11.51 13.28 2.75
N VAL A 88 -11.94 12.50 3.76
CA VAL A 88 -11.49 11.13 4.02
C VAL A 88 -12.62 10.26 4.55
#